data_AF-A0A2M7FSF2-F1
#
_entry.id   AF-A0A2M7FSF2-F1
#
_cell.length_a   1.000
_cell.length_b   1.000
_cell.length_c   1.000
_cell.angle_alpha   90.00
_cell.angle_beta   90.00
_cell.angle_gamma   90.00
#
_symmetry.space_group_name_H-M   'P 1'
#
loop_
_entity.id
_entity.type
_entity.pdbx_description
1 polymer ?
#
loop_
_entity_poly.entity_id
_entity_poly.type
_entity_poly.pdbx_seq_one_letter_code
_entity_poly.pdbx_strand_id
1 'polypeptide(L)'
;GYVEKIEKSFRPTAIGEAVVDFLLVNFGNIFAYEFTAKMEKDLDLIADGKKKWVPTVREFWEPLEKQVKAVEETGERIKVKVESTGQKCPDCPEGEIVVRTGKYGKFLSCSTYPECKYTKPYVEYIEGVVCPVDGGRVKAMKSKKGHKFFGCENYPTCKWAAWRLP
;
A
#
# COMPACT_ATOMS: atom_id res chain seq x y z
N GLY A 1 -3.68 2.03 0.07
CA GLY A 1 -4.03 1.76 -1.34
C GLY A 1 -2.79 1.90 -2.17
N TYR A 2 -2.75 1.37 -3.40
CA TYR A 2 -1.52 1.33 -4.23
C TYR A 2 -0.84 2.70 -4.44
N VAL A 3 -1.61 3.78 -4.40
CA VAL A 3 -1.15 5.17 -4.54
C VAL A 3 -1.74 6.03 -3.43
N GLU A 4 -1.00 7.04 -2.98
CA GLU A 4 -1.46 8.08 -2.05
C GLU A 4 -1.36 9.48 -2.67
N LYS A 5 -2.33 10.34 -2.38
CA LYS A 5 -2.33 11.74 -2.84
C LYS A 5 -1.79 12.64 -1.75
N ILE A 6 -0.60 13.22 -1.96
CA ILE A 6 0.09 14.13 -1.06
C ILE A 6 0.28 15.45 -1.79
N GLU A 7 -0.25 16.55 -1.24
CA GLU A 7 -0.07 17.91 -1.80
C GLU A 7 -0.38 18.00 -3.31
N LYS A 8 -1.53 17.46 -3.71
CA LYS A 8 -1.99 17.35 -5.12
C LYS A 8 -1.16 16.43 -6.02
N SER A 9 -0.07 15.85 -5.54
CA SER A 9 0.75 14.88 -6.28
C SER A 9 0.39 13.45 -5.87
N PHE A 10 0.49 12.51 -6.81
CA PHE A 10 0.36 11.09 -6.52
C PHE A 10 1.73 10.49 -6.22
N ARG A 11 1.83 9.71 -5.14
CA ARG A 11 3.02 8.93 -4.80
C ARG A 11 2.68 7.45 -4.73
N PRO A 12 3.48 6.57 -5.35
CA PRO A 12 3.31 5.14 -5.19
C PRO A 12 3.55 4.74 -3.74
N THR A 13 2.84 3.71 -3.30
CA THR A 13 3.11 3.07 -2.00
C THR A 13 4.01 1.87 -2.21
N ALA A 14 4.72 1.43 -1.16
CA ALA A 14 5.53 0.22 -1.21
C ALA A 14 4.72 -1.03 -1.63
N ILE A 15 3.42 -1.08 -1.29
CA ILE A 15 2.52 -2.13 -1.79
C ILE A 15 2.26 -1.97 -3.29
N GLY A 16 2.03 -0.75 -3.75
CA GLY A 16 1.85 -0.43 -5.17
C GLY A 16 3.05 -0.87 -6.00
N GLU A 17 4.25 -0.51 -5.57
CA GLU A 17 5.50 -0.91 -6.23
C GLU A 17 5.65 -2.43 -6.24
N ALA A 18 5.52 -3.10 -5.09
CA ALA A 18 5.67 -4.55 -5.02
C ALA A 18 4.65 -5.32 -5.88
N VAL A 19 3.42 -4.81 -5.98
CA VAL A 19 2.40 -5.41 -6.85
C VAL A 19 2.70 -5.16 -8.31
N VAL A 20 3.12 -3.95 -8.70
CA VAL A 20 3.50 -3.64 -10.08
C VAL A 20 4.70 -4.49 -10.52
N ASP A 21 5.74 -4.59 -9.69
CA ASP A 21 6.91 -5.43 -9.96
C ASP A 21 6.51 -6.90 -10.18
N PHE A 22 5.64 -7.43 -9.31
CA PHE A 22 5.11 -8.78 -9.46
C PHE A 22 4.31 -8.95 -10.76
N LEU A 23 3.44 -7.99 -11.10
CA LEU A 23 2.63 -8.05 -12.30
C LEU A 23 3.47 -7.95 -13.57
N LEU A 24 4.50 -7.11 -13.60
CA LEU A 24 5.38 -6.97 -14.76
C LEU A 24 6.21 -8.23 -15.02
N VAL A 25 6.72 -8.87 -13.95
CA VAL A 25 7.50 -10.11 -14.07
C VAL A 25 6.65 -11.28 -14.58
N ASN A 26 5.41 -11.40 -14.09
CA ASN A 26 4.57 -12.56 -14.36
C ASN A 26 3.60 -12.38 -15.55
N PHE A 27 3.17 -11.14 -15.81
CA PHE A 27 2.11 -10.81 -16.77
C PHE A 27 2.52 -9.69 -17.74
N GLY A 28 3.82 -9.41 -17.92
CA GLY A 28 4.31 -8.27 -18.71
C GLY A 28 3.70 -8.11 -20.11
N ASN A 29 3.35 -9.21 -20.79
CA ASN A 29 2.70 -9.17 -22.11
C ASN A 29 1.26 -8.62 -22.07
N ILE A 30 0.53 -8.84 -20.98
CA ILE A 30 -0.86 -8.39 -20.80
C ILE A 30 -0.92 -6.95 -20.29
N PHE A 31 0.09 -6.52 -19.52
CA PHE A 31 0.22 -5.15 -19.00
C PHE A 31 1.00 -4.21 -19.92
N ALA A 32 1.37 -4.66 -21.12
CA ALA A 32 1.98 -3.81 -22.13
C ALA A 32 0.99 -2.74 -22.61
N TYR A 33 1.46 -1.51 -22.78
CA TYR A 33 0.62 -0.39 -23.25
C TYR A 33 -0.11 -0.68 -24.57
N GLU A 34 0.56 -1.39 -25.48
CA GLU A 34 -0.01 -1.79 -26.78
C GLU A 34 -1.21 -2.72 -26.63
N PHE A 35 -1.17 -3.59 -25.62
CA PHE A 35 -2.23 -4.54 -25.36
C PHE A 35 -3.49 -3.85 -24.85
N THR A 36 -3.34 -2.92 -23.89
CA THR A 36 -4.45 -2.11 -23.38
C THR A 36 -5.08 -1.28 -24.50
N ALA A 37 -4.25 -0.64 -25.34
CA ALA A 37 -4.75 0.14 -26.47
C ALA A 37 -5.53 -0.72 -27.49
N LYS A 38 -5.05 -1.94 -27.77
CA LYS A 38 -5.75 -2.88 -28.65
C LYS A 38 -7.09 -3.32 -28.06
N MET A 39 -7.14 -3.62 -26.76
CA MET A 39 -8.37 -4.03 -26.10
C MET A 39 -9.45 -2.95 -26.16
N GLU A 40 -9.11 -1.70 -25.83
CA GLU A 40 -10.06 -0.58 -25.89
C GLU A 40 -10.62 -0.41 -27.30
N LYS A 41 -9.76 -0.47 -28.33
CA LYS A 41 -10.20 -0.41 -29.73
C LYS A 41 -11.13 -1.57 -30.11
N ASP A 42 -10.84 -2.77 -29.62
CA ASP A 42 -11.69 -3.94 -29.84
C ASP A 42 -13.05 -3.80 -29.15
N LEU A 43 -13.12 -3.17 -27.98
CA LEU A 43 -14.36 -2.84 -27.28
C LEU A 43 -15.18 -1.79 -28.02
N ASP A 44 -14.55 -0.76 -28.59
CA ASP A 44 -15.21 0.23 -29.44
C ASP A 44 -15.83 -0.43 -30.69
N LEU A 45 -15.09 -1.35 -31.34
CA LEU A 45 -15.60 -2.09 -32.49
C LEU A 45 -16.80 -3.00 -32.13
N ILE A 46 -16.84 -3.52 -30.90
CA ILE A 46 -18.00 -4.26 -30.40
C ILE A 46 -19.19 -3.32 -30.22
N ALA A 47 -18.98 -2.14 -29.62
CA ALA A 47 -20.03 -1.14 -29.41
C ALA A 47 -20.63 -0.66 -30.75
N ASP A 48 -19.79 -0.50 -31.78
CA ASP A 48 -20.20 -0.17 -33.14
C ASP A 48 -20.86 -1.34 -33.90
N GLY A 49 -20.94 -2.54 -33.31
CA GLY A 49 -21.47 -3.75 -33.95
C GLY A 49 -20.56 -4.34 -35.04
N LYS A 50 -19.32 -3.84 -35.18
CA LYS A 50 -18.33 -4.28 -36.18
C LYS A 50 -17.60 -5.56 -35.77
N LYS A 51 -17.64 -5.93 -34.49
CA LYS A 51 -16.99 -7.13 -33.95
C LYS A 51 -17.91 -7.87 -32.98
N LYS A 52 -17.81 -9.20 -32.93
CA LYS A 52 -18.55 -10.00 -31.95
C LYS A 52 -17.78 -10.04 -30.62
N TRP A 53 -18.48 -9.84 -29.52
CA TRP A 53 -17.85 -9.75 -28.20
C TRP A 53 -17.31 -11.09 -27.69
N VAL A 54 -18.06 -12.19 -27.89
CA VAL A 54 -17.66 -13.52 -27.35
C VAL A 54 -16.31 -13.99 -27.88
N PRO A 55 -16.02 -13.98 -29.20
CA PRO A 55 -14.70 -14.36 -29.71
C PRO A 55 -13.59 -13.42 -29.21
N THR A 56 -13.88 -12.12 -29.16
CA THR A 56 -12.91 -11.09 -28.74
C THR A 56 -12.47 -11.27 -27.28
N VAL A 57 -13.42 -11.52 -26.37
CA VAL A 57 -13.12 -11.76 -24.96
C VAL A 57 -12.42 -13.11 -24.78
N ARG A 58 -12.77 -14.13 -25.59
CA ARG A 58 -12.12 -15.44 -25.53
C ARG A 58 -10.65 -15.37 -25.93
N GLU A 59 -10.31 -14.64 -26.99
CA GLU A 59 -8.94 -14.40 -27.42
C GLU A 59 -8.08 -13.75 -26.32
N PHE A 60 -8.68 -12.90 -25.49
CA PHE A 60 -8.04 -12.32 -24.32
C PHE A 60 -7.92 -13.30 -23.15
N TRP A 61 -9.00 -14.03 -22.86
CA TRP A 61 -9.13 -14.83 -21.64
C TRP A 61 -8.27 -16.09 -21.66
N GLU A 62 -8.21 -16.81 -22.79
CA GLU A 62 -7.49 -18.09 -22.86
C GLU A 62 -5.98 -17.97 -22.54
N PRO A 63 -5.25 -16.95 -23.03
CA PRO A 63 -3.86 -16.72 -22.61
C PRO A 63 -3.73 -16.32 -21.14
N LEU A 64 -4.61 -15.43 -20.65
CA LEU A 64 -4.58 -14.94 -19.28
C LEU A 64 -4.78 -16.09 -18.29
N GLU A 65 -5.78 -16.95 -18.51
CA GLU A 65 -6.09 -18.08 -17.63
C GLU A 65 -4.88 -19.02 -17.48
N LYS A 66 -4.19 -19.31 -18.59
CA LYS A 66 -2.98 -20.13 -18.57
C LYS A 66 -1.85 -19.48 -17.76
N GLN A 67 -1.66 -18.18 -17.91
CA GLN A 67 -0.65 -17.45 -17.14
C GLN A 67 -1.00 -17.40 -15.65
N VAL A 68 -2.27 -17.16 -15.30
CA VAL A 68 -2.72 -17.14 -13.90
C VAL A 68 -2.48 -18.50 -13.24
N LYS A 69 -2.84 -19.61 -13.91
CA LYS A 69 -2.61 -20.96 -13.38
C LYS A 69 -1.12 -21.25 -13.19
N ALA A 70 -0.28 -20.89 -14.17
CA ALA A 70 1.17 -21.05 -14.05
C ALA A 70 1.73 -20.29 -12.84
N VAL A 71 1.32 -19.03 -12.67
CA VAL A 71 1.76 -18.17 -11.56
C VAL A 71 1.19 -18.62 -10.21
N GLU A 72 0.02 -19.23 -10.17
CA GLU A 72 -0.54 -19.80 -8.94
C GLU A 72 0.27 -21.00 -8.45
N GLU A 73 0.82 -21.81 -9.37
CA GLU A 73 1.66 -22.97 -9.05
C GLU A 73 3.12 -22.58 -8.71
N THR A 74 3.69 -21.60 -9.41
CA THR A 74 5.11 -21.20 -9.25
C THR A 74 5.31 -19.97 -8.38
N GLY A 75 4.26 -19.21 -8.10
CA GLY A 75 4.34 -17.87 -7.55
C GLY A 75 4.79 -17.87 -6.10
N GLU A 76 6.01 -17.41 -5.86
CA GLU A 76 6.43 -17.01 -4.52
C GLU A 76 5.54 -15.84 -4.06
N ARG A 77 4.86 -15.99 -2.91
CA ARG A 77 4.02 -14.93 -2.35
C ARG A 77 4.86 -13.67 -2.19
N ILE A 78 4.38 -12.55 -2.74
CA ILE A 78 5.05 -11.25 -2.66
C ILE A 78 5.41 -10.94 -1.19
N LYS A 79 6.68 -11.08 -0.85
CA LYS A 79 7.23 -10.62 0.43
C LYS A 79 7.42 -9.11 0.30
N VAL A 80 6.35 -8.34 0.52
CA VAL A 80 6.43 -6.88 0.56
C VAL A 80 7.53 -6.52 1.55
N LYS A 81 8.58 -5.83 1.08
CA LYS A 81 9.66 -5.36 1.95
C LYS A 81 9.03 -4.52 3.06
N VAL A 82 9.20 -5.00 4.29
CA VAL A 82 8.73 -4.32 5.48
C VAL A 82 9.89 -3.51 6.07
N GLU A 83 9.64 -2.24 6.36
CA GLU A 83 10.65 -1.38 7.00
C GLU A 83 10.84 -1.87 8.45
N SER A 84 12.04 -2.37 8.82
CA SER A 84 12.34 -2.73 10.21
C SER A 84 12.51 -1.45 11.03
N THR A 85 11.94 -1.41 12.23
CA THR A 85 12.15 -0.30 13.18
C THR A 85 13.41 -0.48 14.02
N GLY A 86 14.10 -1.63 13.88
CA GLY A 86 15.26 -2.02 14.70
C GLY A 86 14.91 -2.35 16.16
N GLN A 87 13.63 -2.32 16.54
CA GLN A 87 13.16 -2.66 17.88
C GLN A 87 12.82 -4.14 17.98
N LYS A 88 13.25 -4.81 19.05
CA LYS A 88 12.86 -6.20 19.32
C LYS A 88 11.37 -6.30 19.67
N CYS A 89 10.73 -7.38 19.26
CA CYS A 89 9.36 -7.67 19.64
C CYS A 89 9.28 -7.93 21.16
N PRO A 90 8.32 -7.32 21.89
CA PRO A 90 8.15 -7.59 23.31
C PRO A 90 7.53 -8.97 23.58
N ASP A 91 6.85 -9.56 22.59
CA ASP A 91 6.10 -10.82 22.74
C ASP A 91 6.91 -12.05 22.33
N CYS A 92 8.04 -11.89 21.63
CA CYS A 92 8.89 -13.00 21.23
C CYS A 92 10.37 -12.62 21.18
N PRO A 93 11.29 -13.54 21.54
CA PRO A 93 12.72 -13.26 21.61
C PRO A 93 13.41 -13.12 20.24
N GLU A 94 12.85 -13.75 19.21
CA GLU A 94 13.45 -13.87 17.87
C GLU A 94 12.97 -12.81 16.87
N GLY A 95 11.83 -12.18 17.14
CA GLY A 95 11.18 -11.27 16.21
C GLY A 95 11.60 -9.81 16.39
N GLU A 96 11.57 -9.07 15.29
CA GLU A 96 11.72 -7.61 15.27
C GLU A 96 10.38 -6.95 14.94
N ILE A 97 10.21 -5.73 15.41
CA ILE A 97 9.08 -4.90 15.04
C ILE A 97 9.34 -4.33 13.65
N VAL A 98 8.40 -4.60 12.75
CA VAL A 98 8.42 -4.12 11.37
C VAL A 98 7.18 -3.29 11.07
N VAL A 99 7.31 -2.34 10.16
CA VAL A 99 6.20 -1.51 9.68
C VAL A 99 5.52 -2.23 8.53
N ARG A 100 4.26 -2.63 8.74
CA ARG A 100 3.37 -3.18 7.70
C ARG A 100 2.31 -2.15 7.32
N THR A 101 1.79 -2.27 6.11
CA THR A 101 0.67 -1.44 5.66
C THR A 101 -0.57 -2.31 5.51
N GLY A 102 -1.64 -1.98 6.23
CA GLY A 102 -2.92 -2.67 6.19
C GLY A 102 -4.06 -1.78 5.68
N LYS A 103 -5.30 -2.28 5.77
CA LYS A 103 -6.52 -1.56 5.34
C LYS A 103 -6.65 -0.18 5.98
N TYR A 104 -6.23 -0.03 7.23
CA TYR A 104 -6.37 1.20 8.02
C TYR A 104 -5.11 2.10 8.01
N GLY A 105 -4.08 1.74 7.23
CA GLY A 105 -2.81 2.46 7.16
C GLY A 105 -1.63 1.65 7.68
N LYS A 106 -0.51 2.34 7.93
CA LYS A 106 0.70 1.74 8.50
C LYS A 106 0.41 1.25 9.94
N PHE A 107 0.96 0.10 10.31
CA PHE A 107 0.94 -0.46 11.65
C PHE A 107 2.25 -1.19 11.91
N LEU A 108 2.59 -1.33 13.19
CA LEU A 108 3.73 -2.10 13.63
C LEU A 108 3.28 -3.54 13.87
N SER A 109 4.06 -4.52 13.40
CA SER A 109 3.82 -5.94 13.68
C SER A 109 5.13 -6.67 13.93
N CYS A 110 5.06 -7.86 14.51
CA CYS A 110 6.23 -8.74 14.55
C CYS A 110 6.63 -9.21 13.13
N SER A 111 7.93 -9.38 12.89
CA SER A 111 8.50 -9.96 11.67
C SER A 111 8.09 -11.43 11.49
N THR A 112 7.96 -12.19 12.59
CA THR A 112 7.63 -13.63 12.59
C THR A 112 6.14 -13.94 12.52
N TYR A 113 5.29 -12.98 12.15
CA TYR A 113 3.88 -13.26 11.86
C TYR A 113 3.77 -14.32 10.73
N PRO A 114 2.97 -15.40 10.88
CA PRO A 114 1.80 -15.55 11.77
C PRO A 114 2.08 -16.17 13.15
N GLU A 115 3.32 -16.59 13.44
CA GLU A 115 3.68 -17.26 14.70
C GLU A 115 3.57 -16.29 15.88
N CYS A 116 4.04 -15.06 15.70
CA CYS A 116 3.82 -13.96 16.65
C CYS A 116 2.76 -12.98 16.12
N LYS A 117 1.67 -12.81 16.88
CA LYS A 117 0.53 -11.92 16.54
C LYS A 117 0.63 -10.51 17.11
N TYR A 118 1.79 -10.12 17.64
CA TYR A 118 2.01 -8.76 18.15
C TYR A 118 1.72 -7.71 17.07
N THR A 119 0.85 -6.76 17.41
CA THR A 119 0.54 -5.61 16.56
C THR A 119 0.36 -4.35 17.41
N LYS A 120 0.80 -3.20 16.88
CA LYS A 120 0.66 -1.89 17.52
C LYS A 120 0.37 -0.82 16.47
N PRO A 121 -0.42 0.22 16.78
CA PRO A 121 -0.61 1.34 15.86
C PRO A 121 0.72 2.01 15.51
N TYR A 122 0.92 2.33 14.23
CA TYR A 122 2.06 3.15 13.81
C TYR A 122 1.77 4.62 14.13
N VAL A 123 2.68 5.26 14.86
CA VAL A 123 2.62 6.70 15.18
C VAL A 123 3.77 7.37 14.46
N GLU A 124 3.44 8.25 13.52
CA GLU A 124 4.42 9.04 12.77
C GLU A 124 4.80 10.26 13.62
N TYR A 125 5.97 10.24 14.24
CA TYR A 125 6.52 11.42 14.91
C TYR A 125 7.18 12.33 13.87
N ILE A 126 7.02 13.64 14.04
CA ILE A 126 7.69 14.62 13.20
C ILE A 126 9.05 14.93 13.82
N GLU A 127 10.11 14.48 13.16
CA GLU A 127 11.47 14.79 13.58
C GLU A 127 11.74 16.30 13.54
N GLY A 128 12.42 16.81 14.56
CA GLY A 128 12.77 18.23 14.67
C GLY A 128 11.64 19.16 15.13
N VAL A 129 10.40 18.68 15.27
CA VAL A 129 9.29 19.49 15.79
C VAL A 129 8.93 19.03 17.21
N VAL A 130 9.07 19.95 18.14
CA VAL A 130 8.59 19.81 19.52
C VAL A 130 7.31 20.59 19.72
N CYS A 131 6.49 20.14 20.66
CA CYS A 131 5.27 20.83 21.04
C CYS A 131 5.62 22.18 21.66
N PRO A 132 5.01 23.29 21.22
CA PRO A 132 5.32 24.62 21.73
C PRO A 132 4.82 24.87 23.16
N VAL A 133 4.00 23.98 23.71
CA VAL A 133 3.39 24.13 25.04
C VAL A 133 4.19 23.41 26.12
N ASP A 134 4.61 22.17 25.86
CA ASP A 134 5.22 21.29 26.86
C ASP A 134 6.54 20.66 26.40
N GLY A 135 7.03 21.01 25.21
CA GLY A 135 8.26 20.46 24.63
C GLY A 135 8.16 18.97 24.26
N GLY A 136 6.97 18.36 24.37
CA GLY A 136 6.75 16.96 24.02
C GLY A 136 6.92 16.69 22.53
N ARG A 137 7.05 15.41 22.15
CA ARG A 137 7.12 15.04 20.72
C ARG A 137 5.78 15.30 20.03
N VAL A 138 5.85 15.69 18.76
CA VAL A 138 4.67 15.92 17.93
C VAL A 138 4.42 14.72 17.04
N LYS A 139 3.19 14.19 17.10
CA LYS A 139 2.74 13.08 16.24
C LYS A 139 1.79 13.59 15.15
N ALA A 140 1.90 13.03 13.97
CA ALA A 140 0.94 13.23 12.90
C ALA A 140 -0.24 12.25 13.03
N MET A 141 -1.44 12.79 12.84
CA MET A 141 -2.70 12.09 12.98
C MET A 141 -3.61 12.42 11.79
N LYS A 142 -4.60 11.57 11.53
CA LYS A 142 -5.64 11.81 10.53
C LYS A 142 -6.96 12.11 11.23
N SER A 143 -7.62 13.20 10.84
CA SER A 143 -8.97 13.53 11.32
C SER A 143 -10.00 12.52 10.81
N LYS A 144 -11.23 12.55 11.36
CA LYS A 144 -12.36 11.72 10.86
C LYS A 144 -12.65 11.94 9.37
N LYS A 145 -12.31 13.12 8.83
CA LYS A 145 -12.47 13.49 7.41
C LYS A 145 -11.23 13.18 6.56
N GLY A 146 -10.19 12.56 7.14
CA GLY A 146 -8.98 12.13 6.42
C GLY A 146 -7.87 13.17 6.32
N HIS A 147 -8.09 14.43 6.73
CA HIS A 147 -7.06 15.46 6.73
C HIS A 147 -5.97 15.20 7.79
N LYS A 148 -4.69 15.35 7.41
CA LYS A 148 -3.52 15.24 8.31
C LYS A 148 -3.48 16.46 9.25
N PHE A 149 -3.29 16.21 10.52
CA PHE A 149 -3.06 17.23 11.55
C PHE A 149 -1.99 16.74 12.52
N PHE A 150 -1.42 17.64 13.29
CA PHE A 150 -0.33 17.39 14.23
C PHE A 150 -0.84 17.61 15.65
N GLY A 151 -0.40 16.79 16.60
CA GLY A 151 -0.74 17.00 18.01
C GLY A 151 0.33 16.49 18.94
N CYS A 152 0.26 16.93 20.20
CA CYS A 152 1.22 16.52 21.21
C CYS A 152 1.06 15.03 21.57
N GLU A 153 2.18 14.33 21.81
CA GLU A 153 2.19 12.97 22.33
C GLU A 153 1.50 12.87 23.70
N ASN A 154 1.69 13.89 24.55
CA ASN A 154 1.20 13.95 25.93
C ASN A 154 -0.31 14.24 26.06
N TYR A 155 -1.10 14.10 25.01
CA TYR A 155 -2.56 14.16 25.11
C TYR A 155 -3.08 13.03 26.02
N PRO A 156 -3.98 13.28 26.99
CA PRO A 156 -4.84 14.47 27.16
C PRO A 156 -4.27 15.60 28.03
N THR A 157 -3.09 15.42 28.63
CA THR A 157 -2.42 16.41 29.49
C THR A 157 -2.06 17.67 28.71
N CYS A 158 -1.53 17.51 27.49
CA CYS A 158 -1.32 18.60 26.54
C CYS A 158 -2.30 18.49 25.37
N LYS A 159 -3.17 19.49 25.23
CA LYS A 159 -4.23 19.54 24.20
C LYS A 159 -3.81 20.28 22.92
N TRP A 160 -2.53 20.57 22.75
CA TRP A 160 -2.04 21.25 21.57
C TRP A 160 -2.22 20.38 20.32
N ALA A 161 -2.84 20.97 19.30
CA ALA A 161 -2.98 20.40 17.98
C ALA A 161 -2.98 21.51 16.93
N ALA A 162 -2.37 21.24 15.77
CA ALA A 162 -2.25 22.20 14.67
C ALA A 162 -2.44 21.52 13.32
N TRP A 163 -2.95 22.26 12.33
CA TRP A 163 -3.09 21.79 10.95
C TRP A 163 -1.82 22.01 10.12
N ARG A 164 -0.95 22.93 10.56
CA ARG A 164 0.35 23.22 9.97
C ARG A 164 1.38 23.22 11.09
N LEU A 165 2.56 22.70 10.80
CA LEU A 165 3.70 22.79 11.70
C LEU A 165 4.20 24.24 11.72
N PRO A 166 4.61 24.77 12.88
CA PRO A 166 5.23 26.07 12.99
C PRO A 166 6.59 26.14 12.28
#